data_AF-A0A7X7D219-F1
#
_entry.id   AF-A0A7X7D219-F1
#
_cell.length_a   1.000
_cell.length_b   1.000
_cell.length_c   1.000
_cell.angle_alpha   90.00
_cell.angle_beta   90.00
_cell.angle_gamma   90.00
#
_symmetry.space_group_name_H-M   'P 1'
#
loop_
_entity.id
_entity.type
_entity.pdbx_description
1 polymer ?
#
loop_
_entity_poly.entity_id
_entity_poly.type
_entity_poly.pdbx_seq_one_letter_code
_entity_poly.pdbx_strand_id
1 'polypeptide(L)'
;MRIGFIALVQCEFGILNDNWSDKSLRGCAWINHSSVNSLIRDVKPGLDYLFVIAHAGVEYCDIPLPEWRDRYKELIDLGADAVIGGHPHVPQGWEVYKDKPIFYSLGNFFFDVNSEKEYWNNGLSVMLRIDKHGKLAYQVINTVKVNDEIRIDTSKQIQDHNELICRKLGDHEEYMTEVNKLCLDLWPSFEHTMLRALNSERSTLNFKNLIKYILNIVKGRKVEYRYILNFLRCESARFVMVRAIKILSQVKI
;
A
#
# COMPACT_ATOMS: atom_id res chain seq x y z
N MET A 1 0.55 -23.21 22.71
CA MET A 1 0.72 -22.34 21.54
C MET A 1 -0.04 -21.04 21.77
N ARG A 2 0.65 -19.90 21.78
CA ARG A 2 0.11 -18.54 21.89
C ARG A 2 0.40 -17.81 20.59
N ILE A 3 -0.65 -17.36 19.91
CA ILE A 3 -0.55 -16.63 18.65
C ILE A 3 -1.09 -15.22 18.86
N GLY A 4 -0.31 -14.21 18.49
CA GLY A 4 -0.71 -12.82 18.50
C GLY A 4 -0.98 -12.30 17.09
N PHE A 5 -1.89 -11.32 17.00
CA PHE A 5 -2.18 -10.57 15.78
C PHE A 5 -2.10 -9.08 16.07
N ILE A 6 -1.47 -8.32 15.19
CA ILE A 6 -1.43 -6.86 15.23
C ILE A 6 -1.93 -6.33 13.89
N ALA A 7 -2.96 -5.50 13.90
CA ALA A 7 -3.51 -4.87 12.70
C ALA A 7 -3.12 -3.39 12.64
N LEU A 8 -2.53 -2.96 11.53
CA LEU A 8 -1.97 -1.62 11.34
C LEU A 8 -2.36 -1.04 9.99
N VAL A 9 -2.49 0.28 9.91
CA VAL A 9 -2.93 0.99 8.70
C VAL A 9 -1.97 2.15 8.40
N GLN A 10 -1.78 2.47 7.11
CA GLN A 10 -1.10 3.70 6.69
C GLN A 10 -1.86 4.95 7.15
N CYS A 11 -1.19 6.10 7.18
CA CYS A 11 -1.64 7.37 7.76
C CYS A 11 -2.69 8.11 6.91
N GLU A 12 -3.88 7.55 6.82
CA GLU A 12 -5.06 8.13 6.15
C GLU A 12 -6.01 8.90 7.09
N PHE A 13 -7.16 9.31 6.55
CA PHE A 13 -8.27 9.80 7.35
C PHE A 13 -8.79 8.71 8.29
N GLY A 14 -9.03 9.06 9.56
CA GLY A 14 -9.51 8.11 10.58
C GLY A 14 -8.40 7.35 11.33
N ILE A 15 -7.14 7.71 11.09
CA ILE A 15 -5.98 7.14 11.78
C ILE A 15 -5.60 7.97 13.01
N LEU A 16 -5.27 7.29 14.11
CA LEU A 16 -4.73 7.92 15.31
C LEU A 16 -3.24 8.22 15.12
N ASN A 17 -2.94 9.44 14.68
CA ASN A 17 -1.60 9.93 14.37
C ASN A 17 -1.30 11.30 15.00
N ASP A 18 -2.32 12.10 15.29
CA ASP A 18 -2.18 13.43 15.90
C ASP A 18 -2.37 13.35 17.42
N ASN A 19 -1.28 13.06 18.15
CA ASN A 19 -1.26 13.06 19.63
C ASN A 19 -1.55 14.45 20.27
N TRP A 20 -1.62 15.50 19.45
CA TRP A 20 -1.96 16.88 19.82
C TRP A 20 -3.46 17.15 19.83
N SER A 21 -4.25 16.25 19.25
CA SER A 21 -5.70 16.29 19.28
C SER A 21 -6.25 15.49 20.47
N ASP A 22 -7.54 15.67 20.75
CA ASP A 22 -8.23 15.08 21.89
C ASP A 22 -7.90 13.57 22.06
N LYS A 23 -7.30 13.22 23.19
CA LYS A 23 -6.93 11.82 23.53
C LYS A 23 -8.13 10.89 23.65
N SER A 24 -9.36 11.42 23.64
CA SER A 24 -10.60 10.64 23.59
C SER A 24 -10.91 10.06 22.21
N LEU A 25 -10.25 10.56 21.16
CA LEU A 25 -10.50 10.15 19.78
C LEU A 25 -10.15 8.67 19.57
N ARG A 26 -10.97 8.03 18.74
CA ARG A 26 -10.83 6.63 18.33
C ARG A 26 -10.50 6.57 16.85
N GLY A 27 -9.71 5.59 16.45
CA GLY A 27 -9.32 5.38 15.07
C GLY A 27 -8.43 4.14 14.93
N CYS A 28 -7.92 3.91 13.72
CA CYS A 28 -7.06 2.77 13.46
C CYS A 28 -5.60 3.04 13.89
N ALA A 29 -4.88 1.96 14.21
CA ALA A 29 -3.49 2.02 14.64
C ALA A 29 -2.58 2.35 13.45
N TRP A 30 -1.82 3.45 13.57
CA TRP A 30 -0.89 3.89 12.56
C TRP A 30 0.37 3.02 12.50
N ILE A 31 0.65 2.42 11.35
CA ILE A 31 1.76 1.48 11.15
C ILE A 31 3.15 2.08 11.41
N ASN A 32 3.34 3.38 11.15
CA ASN A 32 4.63 4.06 11.36
C ASN A 32 4.65 4.88 12.66
N HIS A 33 3.66 4.71 13.55
CA HIS A 33 3.73 5.33 14.87
C HIS A 33 4.88 4.73 15.69
N SER A 34 5.63 5.59 16.39
CA SER A 34 6.86 5.22 17.11
C SER A 34 6.64 4.12 18.17
N SER A 35 5.44 4.03 18.74
CA SER A 35 5.10 3.00 19.73
C SER A 35 4.96 1.59 19.15
N VAL A 36 4.72 1.43 17.85
CA VAL A 36 4.50 0.11 17.22
C VAL A 36 5.74 -0.77 17.39
N ASN A 37 6.93 -0.19 17.21
CA ASN A 37 8.18 -0.94 17.31
C ASN A 37 8.42 -1.47 18.73
N SER A 38 8.13 -0.65 19.74
CA SER A 38 8.24 -1.09 21.14
C SER A 38 7.17 -2.13 21.47
N LEU A 39 5.92 -1.92 21.04
CA LEU A 39 4.83 -2.87 21.24
C LEU A 39 5.21 -4.27 20.76
N ILE A 40 5.71 -4.41 19.53
CA ILE A 40 6.09 -5.71 18.96
C ILE A 40 7.17 -6.39 19.81
N ARG A 41 8.22 -5.64 20.19
CA ARG A 41 9.31 -6.15 21.02
C ARG A 41 8.84 -6.56 22.42
N ASP A 42 7.89 -5.84 22.99
CA ASP A 42 7.37 -6.11 24.33
C ASP A 42 6.44 -7.33 24.36
N VAL A 43 5.61 -7.53 23.32
CA VAL A 43 4.65 -8.64 23.30
C VAL A 43 5.25 -9.95 22.77
N LYS A 44 6.22 -9.90 21.86
CA LYS A 44 6.76 -11.09 21.20
C LYS A 44 7.32 -12.14 22.19
N PRO A 45 8.04 -11.82 23.28
CA PRO A 45 8.51 -12.81 24.25
C PRO A 45 7.42 -13.67 24.88
N GLY A 46 6.16 -13.19 24.91
CA GLY A 46 5.02 -13.94 25.42
C GLY A 46 4.29 -14.82 24.39
N LEU A 47 4.74 -14.81 23.12
CA LEU A 47 4.05 -15.39 21.97
C LEU A 47 4.94 -16.38 21.21
N ASP A 48 4.38 -17.53 20.85
CA ASP A 48 5.03 -18.48 19.95
C ASP A 48 5.09 -17.90 18.53
N TYR A 49 3.99 -17.28 18.07
CA TYR A 49 3.88 -16.61 16.77
C TYR A 49 3.24 -15.23 16.88
N LEU A 50 3.72 -14.28 16.09
CA LEU A 50 3.14 -12.95 15.96
C LEU A 50 2.92 -12.61 14.48
N PHE A 51 1.68 -12.41 14.08
CA PHE A 51 1.33 -12.03 12.71
C PHE A 51 0.94 -10.55 12.64
N VAL A 52 1.50 -9.82 11.68
CA VAL A 52 1.11 -8.43 11.42
C VAL A 52 0.22 -8.38 10.19
N ILE A 53 -0.95 -7.78 10.33
CA ILE A 53 -1.89 -7.49 9.25
C ILE A 53 -1.73 -6.00 8.92
N ALA A 54 -1.25 -5.69 7.73
CA ALA A 54 -0.96 -4.34 7.30
C ALA A 54 -1.94 -3.89 6.20
N HIS A 55 -2.51 -2.70 6.34
CA HIS A 55 -3.36 -2.08 5.32
C HIS A 55 -2.65 -0.82 4.81
N ALA A 56 -1.78 -1.00 3.82
CA ALA A 56 -0.90 0.03 3.31
C ALA A 56 -0.45 -0.26 1.87
N GLY A 57 -0.16 0.79 1.11
CA GLY A 57 0.29 0.72 -0.27
C GLY A 57 -0.36 1.77 -1.16
N VAL A 58 -0.03 1.74 -2.45
CA VAL A 58 -0.67 2.61 -3.45
C VAL A 58 -1.80 1.82 -4.10
N GLU A 59 -3.01 2.38 -4.12
CA GLU A 59 -4.16 1.76 -4.77
C GLU A 59 -3.86 1.46 -6.25
N TYR A 60 -4.31 0.29 -6.72
CA TYR A 60 -4.25 -0.19 -8.09
C TYR A 60 -2.83 -0.39 -8.65
N CYS A 61 -1.83 -0.46 -7.78
CA CYS A 61 -0.46 -0.70 -8.15
C CYS A 61 -0.05 -2.11 -7.72
N ASP A 62 0.44 -2.92 -8.64
CA ASP A 62 0.79 -4.33 -8.42
C ASP A 62 2.24 -4.53 -7.95
N ILE A 63 3.02 -3.46 -7.87
CA ILE A 63 4.36 -3.45 -7.27
C ILE A 63 4.38 -2.62 -5.98
N PRO A 64 4.85 -3.17 -4.84
CA PRO A 64 4.93 -2.42 -3.58
C PRO A 64 6.04 -1.38 -3.64
N LEU A 65 5.83 -0.24 -2.99
CA LEU A 65 6.88 0.79 -2.85
C LEU A 65 8.02 0.31 -1.94
N PRO A 66 9.27 0.72 -2.20
CA PRO A 66 10.43 0.31 -1.40
C PRO A 66 10.26 0.62 0.08
N GLU A 67 9.67 1.76 0.40
CA GLU A 67 9.45 2.22 1.76
C GLU A 67 8.49 1.30 2.53
N TRP A 68 7.49 0.71 1.85
CA TRP A 68 6.61 -0.31 2.45
C TRP A 68 7.29 -1.68 2.55
N ARG A 69 8.12 -2.05 1.55
CA ARG A 69 8.96 -3.26 1.65
C ARG A 69 9.88 -3.21 2.85
N ASP A 70 10.58 -2.09 3.03
CA ASP A 70 11.49 -1.87 4.13
C ASP A 70 10.74 -1.88 5.47
N ARG A 71 9.58 -1.23 5.55
CA ARG A 71 8.76 -1.26 6.76
C ARG A 71 8.32 -2.68 7.12
N TYR A 72 7.92 -3.50 6.15
CA TYR A 72 7.48 -4.87 6.41
C TYR A 72 8.65 -5.78 6.84
N LYS A 73 9.84 -5.58 6.24
CA LYS A 73 11.08 -6.24 6.69
C LYS A 73 11.47 -5.82 8.12
N GLU A 74 11.33 -4.54 8.45
CA GLU A 74 11.56 -4.04 9.82
C GLU A 74 10.60 -4.69 10.84
N LEU A 75 9.33 -4.88 10.49
CA LEU A 75 8.37 -5.57 11.36
C LEU A 75 8.77 -7.02 11.64
N ILE A 76 9.32 -7.71 10.64
CA ILE A 76 9.93 -9.04 10.81
C ILE A 76 11.14 -8.96 11.74
N ASP A 77 12.04 -7.98 11.55
CA ASP A 77 13.22 -7.77 12.39
C ASP A 77 12.87 -7.52 13.86
N LEU A 78 11.73 -6.87 14.12
CA LEU A 78 11.23 -6.58 15.46
C LEU A 78 10.61 -7.79 16.16
N GLY A 79 10.23 -8.84 15.41
CA GLY A 79 9.74 -10.09 15.98
C GLY A 79 8.51 -10.69 15.31
N ALA A 80 7.91 -10.04 14.31
CA ALA A 80 6.81 -10.65 13.56
C ALA A 80 7.28 -11.91 12.83
N ASP A 81 6.41 -12.91 12.74
CA ASP A 81 6.66 -14.20 12.09
C ASP A 81 6.06 -14.27 10.68
N ALA A 82 5.12 -13.39 10.35
CA ALA A 82 4.72 -13.06 8.99
C ALA A 82 4.09 -11.66 8.95
N VAL A 83 4.16 -11.02 7.78
CA VAL A 83 3.41 -9.79 7.48
C VAL A 83 2.44 -10.07 6.33
N ILE A 84 1.17 -9.74 6.52
CA ILE A 84 0.09 -9.95 5.57
C ILE A 84 -0.50 -8.59 5.20
N GLY A 85 -0.17 -8.13 4.01
CA GLY A 85 -0.59 -6.84 3.47
C GLY A 85 -1.91 -6.89 2.69
N GLY A 86 -2.60 -5.77 2.67
CA GLY A 86 -3.71 -5.43 1.78
C GLY A 86 -3.73 -3.91 1.58
N HIS A 87 -4.84 -3.36 1.06
CA HIS A 87 -5.06 -1.96 0.65
C HIS A 87 -4.97 -1.67 -0.85
N PRO A 88 -3.92 -2.10 -1.60
CA PRO A 88 -3.81 -1.78 -3.03
C PRO A 88 -4.94 -2.25 -3.94
N HIS A 89 -5.84 -3.12 -3.46
CA HIS A 89 -6.93 -3.72 -4.24
C HIS A 89 -6.50 -4.60 -5.42
N VAL A 90 -5.21 -4.89 -5.52
CA VAL A 90 -4.62 -5.82 -6.49
C VAL A 90 -3.57 -6.70 -5.78
N PRO A 91 -3.32 -7.93 -6.24
CA PRO A 91 -2.21 -8.76 -5.74
C PRO A 91 -0.85 -8.07 -5.95
N GLN A 92 0.03 -8.13 -4.95
CA GLN A 92 1.41 -7.59 -5.04
C GLN A 92 2.51 -8.63 -4.79
N GLY A 93 2.18 -9.91 -4.95
CA GLY A 93 3.11 -11.01 -4.69
C GLY A 93 3.60 -11.08 -3.24
N TRP A 94 4.67 -11.84 -3.03
CA TRP A 94 5.28 -12.10 -1.73
C TRP A 94 6.79 -12.31 -1.83
N GLU A 95 7.49 -12.16 -0.71
CA GLU A 95 8.89 -12.57 -0.56
C GLU A 95 9.13 -13.26 0.78
N VAL A 96 10.24 -14.00 0.90
CA VAL A 96 10.69 -14.58 2.16
C VAL A 96 11.89 -13.80 2.65
N TYR A 97 11.77 -13.21 3.85
CA TYR A 97 12.83 -12.44 4.49
C TYR A 97 13.15 -13.08 5.85
N LYS A 98 14.40 -13.51 6.06
CA LYS A 98 14.84 -14.24 7.27
C LYS A 98 13.92 -15.42 7.61
N ASP A 99 13.66 -16.26 6.60
CA ASP A 99 12.80 -17.45 6.67
C ASP A 99 11.32 -17.17 7.03
N LYS A 100 10.89 -15.90 6.95
CA LYS A 100 9.53 -15.47 7.29
C LYS A 100 8.84 -14.84 6.07
N PRO A 101 7.58 -15.21 5.77
CA PRO A 101 6.90 -14.71 4.59
C PRO A 101 6.36 -13.29 4.80
N ILE A 102 6.46 -12.48 3.75
CA ILE A 102 5.86 -11.15 3.63
C ILE A 102 4.96 -11.16 2.39
N PHE A 103 3.66 -10.97 2.56
CA PHE A 103 2.70 -10.79 1.47
C PHE A 103 2.38 -9.31 1.35
N TYR A 104 2.63 -8.68 0.20
CA TYR A 104 2.54 -7.21 0.11
C TYR A 104 1.11 -6.68 -0.04
N SER A 105 0.30 -7.40 -0.81
CA SER A 105 -1.13 -7.18 -0.93
C SER A 105 -1.77 -8.48 -1.36
N LEU A 106 -2.78 -8.90 -0.61
CA LEU A 106 -3.64 -10.02 -1.00
C LEU A 106 -4.64 -9.65 -2.10
N GLY A 107 -4.74 -8.39 -2.51
CA GLY A 107 -5.79 -7.94 -3.42
C GLY A 107 -7.19 -8.02 -2.78
N ASN A 108 -8.21 -8.12 -3.63
CA ASN A 108 -9.60 -8.17 -3.16
C ASN A 108 -10.03 -9.62 -2.95
N PHE A 109 -10.62 -9.91 -1.78
CA PHE A 109 -11.31 -11.18 -1.57
C PHE A 109 -12.73 -11.12 -2.12
N PHE A 110 -13.61 -10.28 -1.55
CA PHE A 110 -14.97 -10.05 -2.05
C PHE A 110 -15.36 -8.58 -1.87
N PHE A 111 -15.64 -7.90 -2.98
CA PHE A 111 -16.19 -6.54 -3.00
C PHE A 111 -17.46 -6.54 -3.85
N ASP A 112 -18.54 -5.94 -3.35
CA ASP A 112 -19.83 -5.79 -4.05
C ASP A 112 -19.77 -4.72 -5.17
N VAL A 113 -18.56 -4.44 -5.67
CA VAL A 113 -18.30 -3.49 -6.74
C VAL A 113 -17.61 -4.24 -7.86
N ASN A 114 -18.29 -4.35 -8.99
CA ASN A 114 -17.66 -4.81 -10.22
C ASN A 114 -16.84 -3.66 -10.81
N SER A 115 -15.56 -3.89 -11.05
CA SER A 115 -14.68 -2.95 -11.74
C SER A 115 -13.89 -3.69 -12.81
N GLU A 116 -13.71 -3.02 -13.94
CA GLU A 116 -12.95 -3.50 -15.09
C GLU A 116 -11.44 -3.21 -14.97
N LYS A 117 -11.00 -2.60 -13.87
CA LYS A 117 -9.57 -2.39 -13.60
C LYS A 117 -8.85 -3.73 -13.55
N GLU A 118 -7.67 -3.77 -14.18
CA GLU A 118 -6.84 -4.97 -14.22
C GLU A 118 -6.59 -5.51 -12.80
N TYR A 119 -6.78 -6.82 -12.63
CA TYR A 119 -6.64 -7.54 -11.36
C TYR A 119 -7.54 -7.09 -10.19
N TRP A 120 -8.50 -6.17 -10.37
CA TRP A 120 -9.42 -5.74 -9.30
C TRP A 120 -10.24 -6.89 -8.72
N ASN A 121 -10.66 -7.83 -9.56
CA ASN A 121 -11.43 -9.00 -9.14
C ASN A 121 -10.54 -10.16 -8.69
N ASN A 122 -9.21 -10.02 -8.78
CA ASN A 122 -8.25 -11.04 -8.41
C ASN A 122 -7.75 -10.80 -6.98
N GLY A 123 -7.41 -11.90 -6.32
CA GLY A 123 -6.87 -11.89 -4.97
C GLY A 123 -5.99 -13.10 -4.69
N LEU A 124 -5.40 -13.10 -3.51
CA LEU A 124 -4.60 -14.17 -2.95
C LEU A 124 -5.23 -14.58 -1.62
N SER A 125 -5.51 -15.86 -1.45
CA SER A 125 -5.79 -16.47 -0.16
C SER A 125 -4.53 -17.16 0.35
N VAL A 126 -4.10 -16.81 1.56
CA VAL A 126 -2.90 -17.37 2.18
C VAL A 126 -3.28 -18.30 3.32
N MET A 127 -2.79 -19.54 3.26
CA MET A 127 -2.90 -20.50 4.35
C MET A 127 -1.54 -20.66 5.03
N LEU A 128 -1.48 -20.30 6.31
CA LEU A 128 -0.32 -20.53 7.16
C LEU A 128 -0.48 -21.85 7.92
N ARG A 129 0.56 -22.68 7.90
CA ARG A 129 0.59 -24.00 8.55
C ARG A 129 1.76 -24.06 9.51
N ILE A 130 1.51 -24.43 10.75
CA ILE A 130 2.52 -24.69 11.76
C ILE A 130 2.63 -26.21 11.91
N ASP A 131 3.80 -26.78 11.62
CA ASP A 131 4.02 -28.21 11.77
C ASP A 131 4.28 -28.62 13.24
N LYS A 132 4.41 -29.94 13.48
CA LYS A 132 4.66 -30.50 14.81
C LYS A 132 6.01 -30.08 15.43
N HIS A 133 6.92 -29.51 14.64
CA HIS A 133 8.22 -28.99 15.07
C HIS A 133 8.20 -27.46 15.24
N GLY A 134 7.05 -26.82 15.05
CA GLY A 134 6.90 -25.37 15.13
C GLY A 134 7.39 -24.63 13.88
N LYS A 135 7.65 -25.32 12.76
CA LYS A 135 8.02 -24.65 11.52
C LYS A 135 6.78 -24.04 10.86
N LEU A 136 6.85 -22.75 10.55
CA LEU A 136 5.84 -22.03 9.78
C LEU A 136 6.05 -22.28 8.28
N ALA A 137 5.03 -22.80 7.61
CA ALA A 137 4.95 -22.93 6.16
C ALA A 137 3.74 -22.15 5.65
N TYR A 138 3.72 -21.82 4.36
CA TYR A 138 2.59 -21.15 3.74
C TYR A 138 2.22 -21.76 2.39
N GLN A 139 0.95 -21.60 2.02
CA GLN A 139 0.43 -21.89 0.68
C GLN A 139 -0.36 -20.66 0.21
N VAL A 140 -0.10 -20.24 -1.03
CA VAL A 140 -0.86 -19.17 -1.70
C VAL A 140 -1.83 -19.80 -2.67
N ILE A 141 -3.08 -19.33 -2.65
CA ILE A 141 -4.16 -19.75 -3.54
C ILE A 141 -4.66 -18.51 -4.26
N ASN A 142 -4.56 -18.48 -5.59
CA ASN A 142 -5.12 -17.40 -6.38
C ASN A 142 -6.66 -17.49 -6.35
N THR A 143 -7.32 -16.36 -6.19
CA THR A 143 -8.78 -16.26 -6.20
C THR A 143 -9.25 -15.23 -7.20
N VAL A 144 -10.44 -15.43 -7.76
CA VAL A 144 -11.11 -14.47 -8.63
C VAL A 144 -12.59 -14.38 -8.27
N LYS A 145 -13.10 -13.15 -8.19
CA LYS A 145 -14.54 -12.87 -8.10
C LYS A 145 -15.16 -12.93 -9.49
N VAL A 146 -16.16 -13.77 -9.67
CA VAL A 146 -16.99 -13.84 -10.88
C VAL A 146 -18.43 -13.66 -10.45
N ASN A 147 -19.04 -12.53 -10.83
CA ASN A 147 -20.33 -12.09 -10.27
C ASN A 147 -20.26 -12.09 -8.74
N ASP A 148 -21.14 -12.82 -8.05
CA ASP A 148 -21.20 -12.86 -6.58
C ASP A 148 -20.56 -14.12 -5.99
N GLU A 149 -19.65 -14.75 -6.72
CA GLU A 149 -18.93 -15.96 -6.29
C GLU A 149 -17.42 -15.76 -6.30
N ILE A 150 -16.74 -16.30 -5.30
CA ILE A 150 -15.28 -16.44 -5.28
C ILE A 150 -14.90 -17.82 -5.78
N ARG A 151 -14.02 -17.85 -6.76
CA ARG A 151 -13.49 -19.08 -7.36
C ARG A 151 -11.98 -19.13 -7.19
N ILE A 152 -11.44 -20.34 -7.14
CA ILE A 152 -9.99 -20.53 -7.26
C ILE A 152 -9.60 -20.21 -8.70
N ASP A 153 -8.66 -19.30 -8.88
CA ASP A 153 -8.18 -18.90 -10.19
C ASP A 153 -6.96 -19.73 -10.59
N THR A 154 -7.17 -20.70 -11.46
CA THR A 154 -6.10 -21.56 -12.01
C THR A 154 -5.62 -21.07 -13.38
N SER A 155 -5.99 -19.84 -13.80
CA SER A 155 -5.58 -19.31 -15.09
C SER A 155 -4.08 -19.06 -15.16
N LYS A 156 -3.50 -19.23 -16.35
CA LYS A 156 -2.08 -18.93 -16.58
C LYS A 156 -1.78 -17.44 -16.42
N GLN A 157 -2.77 -16.58 -16.71
CA GLN A 157 -2.62 -15.12 -16.55
C GLN A 157 -2.28 -14.73 -15.11
N ILE A 158 -3.05 -15.17 -14.11
CA ILE A 158 -2.78 -14.79 -12.72
C ILE A 158 -1.52 -15.46 -12.17
N GLN A 159 -1.20 -16.68 -12.63
CA GLN A 159 0.04 -17.37 -12.27
C GLN A 159 1.26 -16.61 -12.78
N ASP A 160 1.28 -16.30 -14.07
CA ASP A 160 2.38 -15.56 -14.71
C ASP A 160 2.52 -14.16 -14.10
N HIS A 161 1.42 -13.49 -13.79
CA HIS A 161 1.42 -12.19 -13.10
C HIS A 161 2.09 -12.26 -11.71
N ASN A 162 1.66 -13.18 -10.86
CA ASN A 162 2.22 -13.30 -9.50
C ASN A 162 3.68 -13.79 -9.52
N GLU A 163 4.03 -14.72 -10.41
CA GLU A 163 5.40 -15.17 -10.62
C GLU A 163 6.31 -14.03 -11.08
N LEU A 164 5.82 -13.20 -12.02
CA LEU A 164 6.54 -12.03 -12.50
C LEU A 164 6.79 -11.03 -11.36
N ILE A 165 5.79 -10.71 -10.54
CA ILE A 165 5.96 -9.79 -9.41
C ILE A 165 6.96 -10.37 -8.41
N CYS A 166 6.82 -11.64 -8.01
CA CYS A 166 7.74 -12.27 -7.06
C CYS A 166 9.19 -12.30 -7.60
N ARG A 167 9.36 -12.54 -8.91
CA ARG A 167 10.67 -12.48 -9.57
C ARG A 167 11.26 -11.07 -9.52
N LYS A 168 10.47 -10.04 -9.86
CA LYS A 168 10.89 -8.64 -9.75
C LYS A 168 11.31 -8.30 -8.33
N LEU A 169 10.57 -8.72 -7.31
CA LEU A 169 10.95 -8.46 -5.91
C LEU A 169 12.34 -9.01 -5.54
N GLY A 170 12.78 -10.09 -6.20
CA GLY A 170 14.11 -10.70 -6.03
C GLY A 170 15.23 -10.05 -6.87
N ASP A 171 14.91 -9.18 -7.83
CA ASP A 171 15.88 -8.46 -8.66
C ASP A 171 15.83 -6.96 -8.36
N HIS A 172 16.87 -6.43 -7.70
CA HIS A 172 16.88 -5.04 -7.26
C HIS A 172 16.76 -4.04 -8.42
N GLU A 173 17.46 -4.26 -9.52
CA GLU A 173 17.52 -3.32 -10.64
C GLU A 173 16.17 -3.29 -11.38
N GLU A 174 15.60 -4.47 -11.67
CA GLU A 174 14.29 -4.55 -12.32
C GLU A 174 13.18 -4.00 -11.42
N TYR A 175 13.21 -4.32 -10.13
CA TYR A 175 12.28 -3.79 -9.13
C TYR A 175 12.30 -2.25 -9.10
N MET A 176 13.49 -1.66 -8.95
CA MET A 176 13.63 -0.21 -8.84
C MET A 176 13.25 0.50 -10.15
N THR A 177 13.51 -0.13 -11.30
CA THR A 177 13.08 0.36 -12.60
C THR A 177 11.55 0.45 -12.67
N GLU A 178 10.84 -0.61 -12.27
CA GLU A 178 9.36 -0.62 -12.28
C GLU A 178 8.78 0.39 -11.29
N VAL A 179 9.32 0.46 -10.06
CA VAL A 179 8.88 1.44 -9.05
C VAL A 179 9.05 2.88 -9.55
N ASN A 180 10.21 3.20 -10.14
CA ASN A 180 10.48 4.56 -10.62
C ASN A 180 9.53 4.94 -11.76
N LYS A 181 9.28 4.01 -12.69
CA LYS A 181 8.29 4.19 -13.76
C LYS A 181 6.90 4.42 -13.18
N LEU A 182 6.46 3.57 -12.24
CA LEU A 182 5.17 3.72 -11.57
C LEU A 182 5.01 5.11 -10.94
N CYS A 183 6.01 5.58 -10.19
CA CYS A 183 5.92 6.88 -9.54
C CYS A 183 5.84 8.04 -10.55
N LEU A 184 6.57 7.95 -11.67
CA LEU A 184 6.48 8.93 -12.75
C LEU A 184 5.11 8.91 -13.44
N ASP A 185 4.55 7.72 -13.67
CA ASP A 185 3.23 7.56 -14.31
C ASP A 185 2.10 8.13 -13.43
N LEU A 186 2.22 8.00 -12.10
CA LEU A 186 1.25 8.53 -11.15
C LEU A 186 1.39 10.04 -10.90
N TRP A 187 2.60 10.60 -11.06
CA TRP A 187 2.90 11.99 -10.72
C TRP A 187 1.94 13.03 -11.33
N PRO A 188 1.57 12.97 -12.63
CA PRO A 188 0.64 13.93 -13.22
C PRO A 188 -0.70 14.03 -12.48
N SER A 189 -1.20 12.91 -11.94
CA SER A 189 -2.46 12.88 -11.19
C SER A 189 -2.33 13.59 -9.83
N PHE A 190 -1.24 13.34 -9.11
CA PHE A 190 -0.92 14.01 -7.86
C PHE A 190 -0.71 15.52 -8.07
N GLU A 191 0.08 15.88 -9.07
CA GLU A 191 0.35 17.28 -9.42
C GLU A 191 -0.93 18.02 -9.79
N HIS A 192 -1.75 17.45 -10.67
CA HIS A 192 -3.03 18.05 -11.05
C HIS A 192 -3.95 18.24 -9.84
N THR A 193 -4.01 17.24 -8.95
CA THR A 193 -4.83 17.33 -7.74
C THR A 193 -4.33 18.42 -6.79
N MET A 194 -3.01 18.58 -6.61
CA MET A 194 -2.41 19.65 -5.80
C MET A 194 -2.69 21.03 -6.38
N LEU A 195 -2.47 21.22 -7.69
CA LEU A 195 -2.75 22.47 -8.37
C LEU A 195 -4.22 22.85 -8.23
N ARG A 196 -5.13 21.91 -8.50
CA ARG A 196 -6.56 22.11 -8.33
C ARG A 196 -6.94 22.45 -6.89
N ALA A 197 -6.32 21.82 -5.91
CA ALA A 197 -6.56 22.12 -4.49
C ALA A 197 -6.17 23.55 -4.14
N LEU A 198 -5.13 24.10 -4.75
CA LEU A 198 -4.67 25.48 -4.61
C LEU A 198 -5.41 26.48 -5.53
N ASN A 199 -6.43 26.02 -6.26
CA ASN A 199 -7.08 26.80 -7.32
C ASN A 199 -6.07 27.34 -8.35
N SER A 200 -5.05 26.54 -8.66
CA SER A 200 -3.98 26.78 -9.61
C SER A 200 -4.04 25.74 -10.74
N GLU A 201 -3.29 25.97 -11.80
CA GLU A 201 -3.19 25.06 -12.95
C GLU A 201 -1.85 25.26 -13.67
N ARG A 202 -1.40 24.28 -14.46
CA ARG A 202 -0.15 24.43 -15.25
C ARG A 202 -0.30 25.50 -16.33
N SER A 203 0.78 26.17 -16.72
CA SER A 203 0.78 27.17 -17.79
C SER A 203 0.51 26.60 -19.20
N THR A 204 0.58 25.28 -19.37
CA THR A 204 0.47 24.57 -20.65
C THR A 204 -0.95 24.08 -20.95
N LEU A 205 -1.99 24.77 -20.46
CA LEU A 205 -3.37 24.33 -20.65
C LEU A 205 -3.83 24.40 -22.10
N ASN A 206 -4.64 23.41 -22.49
CA ASN A 206 -5.51 23.56 -23.65
C ASN A 206 -6.66 24.53 -23.34
N PHE A 207 -7.30 25.03 -24.40
CA PHE A 207 -8.36 26.05 -24.31
C PHE A 207 -9.53 25.67 -23.39
N LYS A 208 -9.94 24.39 -23.38
CA LYS A 208 -11.03 23.90 -22.51
C LYS A 208 -10.67 24.01 -21.04
N ASN A 209 -9.46 23.63 -20.67
CA ASN A 209 -9.00 23.70 -19.29
C ASN A 209 -8.77 25.15 -18.85
N LEU A 210 -8.32 26.03 -19.75
CA LEU A 210 -8.20 27.46 -19.48
C LEU A 210 -9.56 28.10 -19.16
N ILE A 211 -10.60 27.81 -19.95
CA ILE A 211 -11.96 28.28 -19.66
C ILE A 211 -12.43 27.78 -18.29
N LYS A 212 -12.24 26.49 -18.00
CA LYS A 212 -12.64 25.89 -16.72
C LYS A 212 -11.93 26.55 -15.53
N TYR A 213 -10.64 26.85 -15.68
CA TYR A 213 -9.84 27.55 -14.68
C TYR A 213 -10.38 28.97 -14.42
N ILE A 214 -10.61 29.76 -15.48
CA ILE A 214 -11.19 31.11 -15.37
C ILE A 214 -12.56 31.06 -14.69
N LEU A 215 -13.42 30.11 -15.08
CA LEU A 215 -14.74 29.92 -14.45
C LEU A 215 -14.63 29.59 -12.96
N ASN A 216 -13.64 28.80 -12.53
CA ASN A 216 -13.43 28.48 -11.11
C ASN A 216 -12.98 29.70 -10.31
N ILE A 217 -12.14 30.57 -10.88
CA ILE A 217 -11.75 31.85 -10.27
C ILE A 217 -12.96 32.76 -10.13
N VAL A 218 -13.74 32.96 -11.21
CA VAL A 218 -14.94 33.81 -11.19
C VAL A 218 -15.97 33.31 -10.18
N LYS A 219 -16.11 31.99 -10.02
CA LYS A 219 -16.99 31.35 -9.02
C LYS A 219 -16.46 31.42 -7.59
N GLY A 220 -15.27 32.00 -7.35
CA GLY A 220 -14.70 32.15 -6.01
C GLY A 220 -14.43 30.80 -5.32
N ARG A 221 -14.00 29.79 -6.09
CA ARG A 221 -13.69 28.47 -5.51
C ARG A 221 -12.63 28.61 -4.42
N LYS A 222 -12.92 28.09 -3.23
CA LYS A 222 -11.99 28.09 -2.09
C LYS A 222 -10.91 27.03 -2.26
N VAL A 223 -9.73 27.31 -1.69
CA VAL A 223 -8.63 26.35 -1.57
C VAL A 223 -9.06 25.16 -0.72
N GLU A 224 -8.73 23.96 -1.16
CA GLU A 224 -9.09 22.70 -0.51
C GLU A 224 -7.88 22.07 0.19
N TYR A 225 -7.43 22.70 1.29
CA TYR A 225 -6.23 22.26 2.04
C TYR A 225 -6.27 20.80 2.50
N ARG A 226 -7.44 20.18 2.63
CA ARG A 226 -7.60 18.77 2.98
C ARG A 226 -6.86 17.82 2.03
N TYR A 227 -6.81 18.12 0.73
CA TYR A 227 -6.12 17.27 -0.24
C TYR A 227 -4.61 17.35 -0.07
N ILE A 228 -4.10 18.57 0.15
CA ILE A 228 -2.68 18.83 0.41
C ILE A 228 -2.27 18.14 1.71
N LEU A 229 -3.06 18.33 2.78
CA LEU A 229 -2.82 17.68 4.06
C LEU A 229 -2.81 16.15 3.93
N ASN A 230 -3.76 15.57 3.18
CA ASN A 230 -3.80 14.14 2.94
C ASN A 230 -2.53 13.66 2.20
N PHE A 231 -2.10 14.35 1.15
CA PHE A 231 -0.89 14.00 0.40
C PHE A 231 0.40 14.12 1.23
N LEU A 232 0.44 15.04 2.19
CA LEU A 232 1.56 15.17 3.11
C LEU A 232 1.56 14.07 4.20
N ARG A 233 0.38 13.61 4.62
CA ARG A 233 0.22 12.62 5.71
C ARG A 233 0.27 11.18 5.21
N CYS A 234 -0.55 10.84 4.22
CA CYS A 234 -0.63 9.52 3.63
C CYS A 234 0.73 9.16 3.04
N GLU A 235 1.40 8.17 3.62
CA GLU A 235 2.78 7.87 3.25
C GLU A 235 2.89 7.36 1.83
N SER A 236 1.94 6.57 1.36
CA SER A 236 1.91 6.09 -0.03
C SER A 236 1.90 7.24 -1.04
N ALA A 237 1.01 8.22 -0.86
CA ALA A 237 0.99 9.42 -1.69
C ALA A 237 2.31 10.20 -1.59
N ARG A 238 2.79 10.42 -0.35
CA ARG A 238 4.03 11.16 -0.10
C ARG A 238 5.25 10.49 -0.73
N PHE A 239 5.40 9.18 -0.60
CA PHE A 239 6.52 8.42 -1.15
C PHE A 239 6.53 8.46 -2.68
N VAL A 240 5.38 8.28 -3.32
CA VAL A 240 5.24 8.42 -4.78
C VAL A 240 5.67 9.81 -5.24
N MET A 241 5.11 10.86 -4.65
CA MET A 241 5.41 12.24 -5.02
C MET A 241 6.89 12.58 -4.81
N VAL A 242 7.45 12.25 -3.64
CA VAL A 242 8.85 12.53 -3.32
C VAL A 242 9.78 11.83 -4.32
N ARG A 243 9.52 10.56 -4.64
CA ARG A 243 10.32 9.79 -5.60
C ARG A 243 10.22 10.38 -7.00
N ALA A 244 9.02 10.67 -7.49
CA ALA A 244 8.82 11.28 -8.80
C ALA A 244 9.53 12.64 -8.92
N ILE A 245 9.37 13.51 -7.93
CA ILE A 245 10.03 14.83 -7.90
C ILE A 245 11.56 14.65 -7.88
N LYS A 246 12.11 13.71 -7.10
CA LYS A 246 13.56 13.44 -7.09
C LYS A 246 14.07 13.06 -8.48
N ILE A 247 13.35 12.17 -9.18
CA ILE A 247 13.72 11.75 -10.54
C ILE A 247 13.66 12.94 -11.50
N LEU A 248 12.56 13.69 -11.50
CA LEU A 248 12.34 14.83 -12.39
C LEU A 248 13.32 15.99 -12.14
N SER A 249 13.73 16.19 -10.89
CA SER A 249 14.68 17.24 -10.50
C SER A 249 16.15 16.82 -10.63
N GLN A 250 16.43 15.55 -10.93
CA GLN A 250 17.78 14.97 -10.99
C GLN A 250 18.57 15.14 -9.67
N VAL A 251 17.88 15.33 -8.54
CA VAL A 251 18.53 15.48 -7.24
C VAL A 251 19.09 14.13 -6.81
N LYS A 252 20.42 14.04 -6.74
CA LYS A 252 21.15 12.95 -6.07
C LYS A 252 21.30 13.33 -4.59
N ILE A 253 20.81 12.47 -3.69
CA ILE A 253 21.05 12.56 -2.24
C ILE A 253 22.02 11.45 -1.88
#